data_AF-A0A965FVE7-F1
#
_entry.id   AF-A0A965FVE7-F1
#
_cell.length_a   1.000
_cell.length_b   1.000
_cell.length_c   1.000
_cell.angle_alpha   90.00
_cell.angle_beta   90.00
_cell.angle_gamma   90.00
#
_symmetry.space_group_name_H-M   'P 1'
#
loop_
_entity.id
_entity.type
_entity.pdbx_description
1 polymer ?
#
loop_
_entity_poly.entity_id
_entity_poly.type
_entity_poly.pdbx_seq_one_letter_code
_entity_poly.pdbx_strand_id
1 'polypeptide(L)' 'MRKTVIGVIGGSGIYDIDGLENARWVDQPSPWGAPSDQILLGSLNGVDMAFLPRHGRGHVHSPTTVPYRANIDA' A
#
# COMPACT_ATOMS: atom_id res chain seq x y z
N MET A 1 -18.63 -15.51 -4.34
CA MET A 1 -17.24 -15.83 -3.91
C MET A 1 -16.51 -14.52 -3.71
N ARG A 2 -15.68 -14.41 -2.66
CA ARG A 2 -14.81 -13.23 -2.49
C ARG A 2 -13.62 -13.36 -3.44
N LYS A 3 -13.31 -12.31 -4.19
CA LYS A 3 -12.09 -12.24 -5.01
C LYS A 3 -10.90 -12.11 -4.06
N THR A 4 -9.88 -12.93 -4.25
CA THR A 4 -8.63 -12.82 -3.47
C THR A 4 -7.86 -11.59 -3.94
N VAL A 5 -7.39 -10.80 -2.97
CA VAL A 5 -6.51 -9.66 -3.17
C VAL A 5 -5.33 -9.83 -2.21
N ILE A 6 -4.11 -9.58 -2.68
CA ILE A 6 -2.90 -9.66 -1.85
C ILE A 6 -2.44 -8.24 -1.51
N GLY A 7 -2.39 -7.94 -0.21
CA GLY A 7 -1.80 -6.71 0.32
C GLY A 7 -0.30 -6.89 0.61
N VAL A 8 0.53 -5.95 0.15
CA VAL A 8 1.98 -5.92 0.38
C VAL A 8 2.36 -4.58 1.02
N ILE A 9 3.00 -4.62 2.19
CA ILE A 9 3.50 -3.43 2.87
C ILE A 9 5.03 -3.36 2.72
N GLY A 10 5.47 -2.58 1.74
CA GLY A 10 6.88 -2.42 1.36
C GLY A 10 7.69 -1.64 2.40
N GLY A 11 8.90 -2.11 2.69
CA GLY A 11 9.83 -1.39 3.57
C GLY A 11 10.70 -0.39 2.84
N SER A 12 11.79 0.01 3.49
CA SER A 12 12.81 0.88 2.92
C SER A 12 13.28 0.36 1.55
N GLY A 13 13.25 1.21 0.53
CA GLY A 13 13.76 0.88 -0.80
C GLY A 13 12.79 0.12 -1.71
N ILE A 14 11.55 -0.14 -1.28
CA ILE A 14 10.51 -0.76 -2.12
C ILE A 14 9.38 0.25 -2.26
N TYR A 15 9.14 0.74 -3.47
CA TYR A 15 8.13 1.78 -3.76
C TYR A 15 7.17 1.39 -4.89
N ASP A 16 7.45 0.30 -5.57
CA ASP A 16 6.68 -0.28 -6.66
C ASP A 16 6.76 -1.81 -6.62
N ILE A 17 5.96 -2.44 -7.48
CA ILE A 17 6.01 -3.87 -7.78
C ILE A 17 6.27 -3.97 -9.28
N ASP A 18 7.43 -4.50 -9.66
CA ASP A 18 7.77 -4.69 -11.05
C ASP A 18 6.81 -5.69 -11.72
N GLY A 19 6.42 -5.41 -12.96
CA GLY A 19 5.43 -6.20 -13.69
C GLY A 19 3.96 -6.04 -13.23
N LEU A 20 3.67 -5.07 -12.36
CA LEU A 20 2.28 -4.77 -11.96
C LEU A 20 1.50 -4.12 -13.11
N GLU A 21 0.44 -4.78 -13.58
CA GLU A 21 -0.44 -4.29 -14.63
C GLU A 21 -1.53 -3.37 -14.08
N ASN A 22 -1.97 -2.40 -14.87
CA ASN A 22 -3.04 -1.44 -14.53
C ASN A 22 -2.80 -0.69 -13.20
N ALA A 23 -1.53 -0.42 -12.91
CA ALA A 23 -1.06 0.22 -11.69
C ALA A 23 -1.65 1.64 -11.54
N ARG A 24 -2.34 1.90 -10.42
CA ARG A 24 -2.86 3.23 -10.08
C ARG A 24 -2.79 3.50 -8.60
N TRP A 25 -2.43 4.72 -8.24
CA TRP A 25 -2.47 5.20 -6.86
C TRP A 25 -3.89 5.64 -6.51
N VAL A 26 -4.37 5.25 -5.34
CA VAL A 26 -5.68 5.67 -4.82
C VAL A 26 -5.56 6.16 -3.38
N ASP A 27 -6.33 7.20 -3.07
CA ASP A 27 -6.54 7.62 -1.68
C ASP A 27 -7.56 6.69 -1.03
N GLN A 28 -7.22 6.18 0.16
CA GLN A 28 -8.07 5.27 0.92
C GLN A 28 -8.20 5.80 2.35
N PRO A 29 -9.35 6.40 2.71
CA PRO A 29 -9.55 6.95 4.05
C PRO A 29 -9.71 5.83 5.08
N SER A 30 -9.23 6.08 6.29
CA SER A 30 -9.32 5.14 7.41
C SER A 30 -9.80 5.87 8.68
N PRO A 31 -10.68 5.26 9.50
CA PRO A 31 -11.07 5.79 10.81
C PRO A 31 -9.91 6.02 11.78
N TRP A 32 -8.75 5.43 11.52
CA TRP A 32 -7.55 5.54 12.36
C TRP A 32 -6.59 6.67 11.91
N GLY A 33 -7.00 7.48 10.93
CA GLY A 33 -6.19 8.54 10.32
C GLY A 33 -5.78 8.20 8.90
N ALA A 34 -4.90 9.01 8.31
CA ALA A 34 -4.37 8.71 6.98
C ALA A 34 -3.38 7.53 7.04
N PRO A 35 -3.40 6.61 6.05
CA PRO A 35 -2.31 5.66 5.87
C PRO A 35 -1.00 6.37 5.53
N SER A 36 0.10 5.61 5.47
CA SER A 36 1.45 6.16 5.24
C SER A 36 1.60 6.82 3.87
N ASP A 37 0.77 6.44 2.91
CA ASP A 37 0.67 7.01 1.57
C ASP A 37 -0.65 6.54 0.93
N GLN A 38 -0.89 6.96 -0.31
CA GLN A 38 -1.81 6.32 -1.23
C GLN A 38 -1.48 4.82 -1.40
N ILE A 39 -2.50 4.02 -1.69
CA ILE A 39 -2.32 2.60 -2.00
C ILE A 39 -2.14 2.45 -3.50
N LEU A 40 -1.12 1.73 -3.94
CA LEU A 40 -0.94 1.33 -5.32
C LEU A 40 -1.73 0.05 -5.60
N LEU A 41 -2.75 0.13 -6.43
CA LEU A 41 -3.55 -1.01 -6.88
C LEU A 41 -3.12 -1.45 -8.27
N GLY A 42 -3.19 -2.75 -8.53
CA GLY A 42 -2.97 -3.32 -9.86
C GLY A 42 -3.20 -4.83 -9.87
N SER A 43 -2.72 -5.51 -10.91
CA SER A 43 -2.73 -6.96 -10.99
C SER A 43 -1.38 -7.53 -11.39
N LEU A 44 -0.98 -8.64 -10.79
CA LEU A 44 0.23 -9.39 -11.15
C LEU A 44 -0.16 -10.83 -11.48
N ASN A 45 0.09 -11.27 -12.71
CA ASN A 45 -0.28 -12.61 -13.20
C ASN A 45 -1.76 -12.95 -12.94
N GLY A 46 -2.65 -11.97 -13.12
CA GLY A 46 -4.10 -12.12 -12.89
C GLY A 46 -4.55 -12.07 -11.42
N VAL A 47 -3.64 -11.88 -10.47
CA VAL A 47 -3.96 -11.69 -9.05
C VAL A 47 -4.03 -10.21 -8.74
N ASP A 48 -5.12 -9.75 -8.11
CA ASP A 48 -5.26 -8.36 -7.65
C ASP A 48 -4.29 -8.10 -6.50
N MET A 49 -3.59 -6.97 -6.58
CA MET A 49 -2.57 -6.55 -5.62
C MET A 49 -2.90 -5.17 -5.07
N ALA A 50 -2.58 -4.96 -3.80
CA ALA A 50 -2.54 -3.66 -3.14
C ALA A 50 -1.17 -3.47 -2.50
N PHE A 51 -0.47 -2.39 -2.83
CA PHE A 51 0.86 -2.08 -2.30
C PHE A 51 0.84 -0.77 -1.54
N LEU A 52 1.43 -0.77 -0.34
CA LEU A 52 1.57 0.41 0.50
C LEU A 52 3.04 0.57 0.95
N PRO A 53 3.72 1.67 0.59
CA PRO A 53 5.04 1.97 1.15
C PRO A 53 4.90 2.32 2.64
N ARG A 54 5.46 1.49 3.52
CA ARG A 54 5.32 1.61 4.98
C ARG A 54 5.75 2.96 5.53
N HIS A 55 6.77 3.55 4.93
CA HIS A 55 7.36 4.81 5.37
C HIS A 55 6.89 6.02 4.55
N GLY A 56 5.93 5.81 3.64
CA GLY A 56 5.54 6.76 2.61
C GLY A 56 6.59 6.91 1.50
N ARG A 57 6.18 7.37 0.32
CA ARG A 57 7.12 7.81 -0.73
C ARG A 57 7.96 8.96 -0.18
N GLY A 58 9.26 8.94 -0.45
CA GLY A 58 10.23 9.87 0.15
C GLY A 58 10.66 9.50 1.59
N HIS A 59 10.17 8.39 2.15
CA HIS A 59 10.60 7.85 3.45
C HIS A 59 10.40 8.85 4.61
N VAL A 60 9.22 9.49 4.64
CA VAL A 60 8.91 10.59 5.55
C VAL A 60 8.55 10.12 6.97
N HIS A 61 8.07 8.88 7.14
CA HIS A 61 7.74 8.33 8.44
C HIS A 61 8.91 7.52 9.03
N SER A 62 9.34 7.87 10.24
CA SER A 62 10.23 7.01 11.03
C SER A 62 9.46 5.77 11.54
N PRO A 63 10.14 4.67 11.91
CA PRO A 63 9.49 3.44 12.37
C PRO A 63 8.47 3.64 13.51
N THR A 64 8.71 4.60 14.40
CA THR A 64 7.83 4.93 15.54
C THR A 64 6.62 5.78 15.12
N THR A 65 6.69 6.47 13.99
CA THR A 65 5.64 7.38 13.49
C THR A 65 4.77 6.80 12.38
N VAL A 66 5.06 5.57 11.94
CA VAL A 66 4.24 4.88 10.94
C VAL A 66 2.80 4.69 11.49
N PRO A 67 1.75 5.10 10.75
CA PRO A 67 0.36 4.94 11.18
C PRO A 67 -0.14 3.50 10.96
N TYR A 68 0.40 2.54 11.71
CA TYR A 68 0.16 1.09 11.49
C TYR A 68 -1.33 0.71 11.46
N ARG A 69 -2.17 1.32 12.30
CA ARG A 69 -3.61 1.02 12.30
C ARG A 69 -4.29 1.48 11.01
N ALA A 70 -3.98 2.68 10.53
CA ALA A 70 -4.51 3.18 9.27
C ALA A 70 -4.00 2.35 8.08
N ASN A 71 -2.72 1.94 8.09
CA ASN A 71 -2.14 1.08 7.06
C ASN A 71 -2.80 -0.30 6.93
N ILE A 72 -3.28 -0.87 8.04
CA ILE A 72 -3.87 -2.21 8.07
C ILE A 72 -5.36 -2.19 7.72
N ASP A 73 -6.03 -1.07 8.01
CA ASP A 73 -7.45 -0.90 7.73
C ASP A 73 -7.74 -0.43 6.30
N ALA A 74 -6.91 0.47 5.76
CA ALA A 74 -7.04 1.01 4.42
C ALA A 74 -6.88 -0.09 3.35
#